data_AF-A0A7W9HMP5-F1
#
_entry.id   AF-A0A7W9HMP5-F1
#
_cell.length_a   1.000
_cell.length_b   1.000
_cell.length_c   1.000
_cell.angle_alpha   90.00
_cell.angle_beta   90.00
_cell.angle_gamma   90.00
#
_symmetry.space_group_name_H-M   'P 1'
#
loop_
_entity.id
_entity.type
_entity.pdbx_description
1 polymer ?
#
loop_
_entity_poly.entity_id
_entity_poly.type
_entity_poly.pdbx_seq_one_letter_code
_entity_poly.pdbx_strand_id
1 'polypeptide(L)'
;MGKNGRRKRRQRSTQQERDNIAVIAATRFPQPAVRTKPKNWFDRQSGGVQTFIVVAATAWLIGGHLIMWDLVFPTLGKVVGRVPVVSTVTGWLFVGGAFIAWAVVAFNRGTAKPGTANRLKGVAWVWSAVAVVCVPTYYADGVSLPVDFWAGVYSGGYGVFAAPPALGVAALGWWLVSGVVLKRKGRPTNQTVGWICVAYATLLLVLGSTLLRV
;
A
#
# COMPACT_ATOMS: atom_id res chain seq x y z
N MET A 1 37.46 67.88 -1.44
CA MET A 1 37.00 66.62 -2.07
C MET A 1 36.70 65.57 -1.00
N GLY A 2 35.42 65.32 -0.72
CA GLY A 2 34.94 64.66 0.51
C GLY A 2 35.10 63.14 0.56
N LYS A 3 35.36 62.62 1.77
CA LYS A 3 35.49 61.19 2.13
C LYS A 3 34.37 60.29 1.57
N ASN A 4 33.19 60.86 1.28
CA ASN A 4 32.04 60.15 0.70
C ASN A 4 32.27 59.64 -0.72
N GLY A 5 33.08 60.33 -1.54
CA GLY A 5 33.39 59.90 -2.92
C GLY A 5 34.23 58.62 -2.97
N ARG A 6 35.19 58.47 -2.04
CA ARG A 6 36.02 57.26 -1.92
C ARG A 6 35.20 56.05 -1.46
N ARG A 7 34.23 56.26 -0.57
CA ARG A 7 33.34 55.17 -0.07
C ARG A 7 32.41 54.64 -1.17
N LYS A 8 31.84 55.54 -1.98
CA LYS A 8 30.96 55.19 -3.11
C LYS A 8 31.71 54.45 -4.22
N ARG A 9 32.98 54.81 -4.46
CA ARG A 9 33.85 54.11 -5.44
C ARG A 9 34.22 52.71 -4.98
N ARG A 10 34.53 52.52 -3.69
CA ARG A 10 34.79 51.19 -3.13
C ARG A 10 33.58 50.28 -3.18
N GLN A 11 32.38 50.77 -2.84
CA GLN A 11 31.16 49.96 -2.94
C GLN A 11 30.87 49.50 -4.37
N ARG A 12 31.06 50.37 -5.37
CA ARG A 12 30.89 49.99 -6.79
C ARG A 12 31.88 48.93 -7.24
N SER A 13 33.15 49.01 -6.82
CA SER A 13 34.14 47.98 -7.19
C SER A 13 33.82 46.63 -6.54
N THR A 14 33.34 46.62 -5.29
CA THR A 14 32.97 45.37 -4.61
C THR A 14 31.72 44.74 -5.21
N GLN A 15 30.76 45.56 -5.66
CA GLN A 15 29.57 45.08 -6.36
C GLN A 15 29.93 44.46 -7.71
N GLN A 16 30.77 45.15 -8.49
CA GLN A 16 31.19 44.70 -9.82
C GLN A 16 32.05 43.42 -9.76
N GLU A 17 32.84 43.25 -8.70
CA GLU A 17 33.60 42.03 -8.44
C GLU A 17 32.69 40.86 -8.07
N ARG A 18 31.64 41.09 -7.28
CA ARG A 18 30.62 40.07 -6.97
C ARG A 18 29.83 39.67 -8.22
N ASP A 19 29.47 40.62 -9.05
CA ASP A 19 28.73 40.36 -10.29
C ASP A 19 29.60 39.55 -11.27
N ASN A 20 30.89 39.89 -11.39
CA ASN A 20 31.83 39.12 -12.21
C ASN A 20 32.03 37.69 -11.67
N ILE A 21 32.13 37.50 -10.35
CA ILE A 21 32.23 36.17 -9.74
C ILE A 21 30.95 35.36 -9.98
N ALA A 22 29.77 35.98 -9.88
CA ALA A 22 28.49 35.34 -10.17
C ALA A 22 28.38 34.91 -11.65
N VAL A 23 28.82 35.75 -12.59
CA VAL A 23 28.84 35.43 -14.02
C VAL A 23 29.83 34.30 -14.31
N ILE A 24 31.03 34.33 -13.71
CA ILE A 24 32.04 33.27 -13.84
C ILE A 24 31.53 31.96 -13.22
N ALA A 25 30.85 32.01 -12.07
CA ALA A 25 30.26 30.83 -11.45
C ALA A 25 29.14 30.23 -12.32
N ALA A 26 28.28 31.07 -12.92
CA ALA A 26 27.21 30.63 -13.80
C ALA A 26 27.73 30.06 -15.15
N THR A 27 28.88 30.54 -15.64
CA THR A 27 29.49 30.05 -16.89
C THR A 27 30.40 28.84 -16.71
N ARG A 28 31.10 28.70 -15.57
CA ARG A 28 31.94 27.52 -15.27
C ARG A 28 31.19 26.35 -14.66
N PHE A 29 30.08 26.62 -13.97
CA PHE A 29 29.25 25.60 -13.37
C PHE A 29 27.84 25.75 -13.96
N PRO A 30 27.57 25.22 -15.16
CA PRO A 30 26.20 25.07 -15.60
C PRO A 30 25.45 24.37 -14.46
N GLN A 31 24.36 24.99 -13.99
CA GLN A 31 23.54 24.38 -12.95
C GLN A 31 23.30 22.93 -13.34
N PRO A 32 23.43 21.96 -12.41
CA PRO A 32 23.17 20.57 -12.73
C PRO A 32 21.76 20.53 -13.32
N ALA A 33 21.66 20.20 -14.61
CA ALA A 33 20.40 20.09 -15.31
C ALA A 33 19.46 19.34 -14.39
N VAL A 34 18.37 19.99 -13.96
CA VAL A 34 17.39 19.40 -13.04
C VAL A 34 17.08 18.04 -13.64
N ARG A 35 17.58 16.97 -13.01
CA ARG A 35 17.37 15.61 -13.50
C ARG A 35 15.87 15.39 -13.39
N THR A 36 15.15 15.65 -14.48
CA THR A 36 13.75 15.32 -14.60
C THR A 36 13.66 13.83 -14.32
N LYS A 37 13.00 13.48 -13.21
CA LYS A 37 12.79 12.08 -12.86
C LYS A 37 12.23 11.40 -14.11
N PRO A 38 12.79 10.25 -14.53
CA PRO A 38 12.27 9.57 -15.70
C PRO A 38 10.78 9.29 -15.48
N LYS A 39 9.94 9.76 -16.40
CA LYS A 39 8.49 9.51 -16.39
C LYS A 39 8.25 8.01 -16.20
N ASN A 40 7.28 7.64 -15.36
CA ASN A 40 6.95 6.24 -15.14
C ASN A 40 6.38 5.62 -16.44
N TRP A 41 6.32 4.29 -16.56
CA TRP A 41 5.87 3.65 -17.81
C TRP A 41 4.45 4.06 -18.22
N PHE A 42 3.56 4.27 -17.27
CA PHE A 42 2.18 4.67 -17.51
C PHE A 42 2.11 6.10 -18.07
N ASP A 43 2.88 7.02 -17.49
CA ASP A 43 3.01 8.43 -17.91
C ASP A 43 3.62 8.59 -19.33
N ARG A 44 4.22 7.51 -19.87
CA ARG A 44 4.74 7.47 -21.24
C ARG A 44 3.69 7.05 -22.27
N GLN A 45 2.57 6.47 -21.83
CA GLN A 45 1.49 6.08 -22.73
C GLN A 45 0.70 7.31 -23.19
N SER A 46 0.04 7.21 -24.35
CA SER A 46 -0.89 8.25 -24.79
C SER A 46 -2.09 8.30 -23.85
N GLY A 47 -2.73 9.48 -23.72
CA GLY A 47 -3.89 9.65 -22.84
C GLY A 47 -5.01 8.65 -23.11
N GLY A 48 -5.24 8.28 -24.38
CA GLY A 48 -6.22 7.25 -24.75
C GLY A 48 -5.89 5.86 -24.21
N VAL A 49 -4.61 5.44 -24.26
CA VAL A 49 -4.15 4.15 -23.72
C VAL A 49 -4.25 4.13 -22.20
N GLN A 50 -3.89 5.24 -21.53
CA GLN A 50 -4.05 5.37 -20.09
C GLN A 50 -5.52 5.19 -19.67
N THR A 51 -6.43 5.89 -20.32
CA THR A 51 -7.88 5.79 -20.08
C THR A 51 -8.38 4.37 -20.33
N PHE A 52 -7.98 3.74 -21.43
CA PHE A 52 -8.38 2.36 -21.74
C PHE A 52 -7.90 1.37 -20.67
N ILE A 53 -6.65 1.48 -20.20
CA ILE A 53 -6.13 0.62 -19.12
C ILE A 53 -6.96 0.77 -17.85
N VAL A 54 -7.28 2.01 -17.46
CA VAL A 54 -8.08 2.28 -16.25
C VAL A 54 -9.50 1.73 -16.40
N VAL A 55 -10.15 1.98 -17.54
CA VAL A 55 -11.51 1.48 -17.81
C VAL A 55 -11.53 -0.04 -17.86
N ALA A 56 -10.59 -0.68 -18.55
CA ALA A 56 -10.48 -2.14 -18.63
C ALA A 56 -10.22 -2.77 -17.26
N ALA A 57 -9.32 -2.20 -16.46
CA ALA A 57 -9.06 -2.67 -15.10
C ALA A 57 -10.32 -2.52 -14.21
N THR A 58 -11.04 -1.41 -14.34
CA THR A 58 -12.29 -1.17 -13.60
C THR A 58 -13.38 -2.16 -14.02
N ALA A 59 -13.58 -2.36 -15.32
CA ALA A 59 -14.54 -3.33 -15.85
C ALA A 59 -14.20 -4.76 -15.42
N TRP A 60 -12.92 -5.12 -15.39
CA TRP A 60 -12.46 -6.41 -14.88
C TRP A 60 -12.73 -6.58 -13.38
N LEU A 61 -12.53 -5.53 -12.56
CA LEU A 61 -12.87 -5.57 -11.14
C LEU A 61 -14.37 -5.74 -10.91
N ILE A 62 -15.20 -4.98 -11.65
CA ILE A 62 -16.67 -5.08 -11.56
C ILE A 62 -17.15 -6.46 -12.02
N GLY A 63 -16.69 -6.91 -13.19
CA GLY A 63 -17.04 -8.24 -13.72
C GLY A 63 -16.56 -9.37 -12.82
N GLY A 64 -15.33 -9.25 -12.28
CA GLY A 64 -14.78 -10.18 -11.31
C GLY A 64 -15.58 -10.24 -10.02
N HIS A 65 -16.07 -9.10 -9.52
CA HIS A 65 -16.97 -9.03 -8.38
C HIS A 65 -18.24 -9.85 -8.63
N LEU A 66 -18.91 -9.61 -9.75
CA LEU A 66 -20.15 -10.31 -10.10
C LEU A 66 -19.92 -11.82 -10.25
N ILE A 67 -18.91 -12.24 -11.03
CA ILE A 67 -18.57 -13.67 -11.22
C ILE A 67 -18.24 -14.33 -9.88
N MET A 68 -17.51 -13.64 -9.02
CA MET A 68 -17.10 -14.19 -7.74
C MET A 68 -18.30 -14.43 -6.81
N TRP A 69 -19.23 -13.48 -6.73
CA TRP A 69 -20.42 -13.59 -5.89
C TRP A 69 -21.49 -14.53 -6.46
N ASP A 70 -21.64 -14.59 -7.78
CA ASP A 70 -22.69 -15.39 -8.43
C ASP A 70 -22.25 -16.85 -8.70
N LEU A 71 -20.95 -17.08 -8.95
CA LEU A 71 -20.44 -18.40 -9.33
C LEU A 71 -19.48 -18.99 -8.30
N VAL A 72 -18.42 -18.24 -7.93
CA VAL A 72 -17.30 -18.80 -7.15
C VAL A 72 -17.71 -19.09 -5.71
N PHE A 73 -18.29 -18.10 -5.01
CA PHE A 73 -18.68 -18.26 -3.61
C PHE A 73 -19.78 -19.29 -3.41
N PRO A 74 -20.87 -19.33 -4.21
CA PRO A 74 -21.88 -20.39 -4.08
C PRO A 74 -21.30 -21.79 -4.30
N THR A 75 -20.40 -21.93 -5.27
CA THR A 75 -19.74 -23.21 -5.54
C THR A 75 -18.84 -23.62 -4.38
N LEU A 76 -18.01 -22.70 -3.88
CA LEU A 76 -17.17 -22.96 -2.71
C LEU A 76 -18.02 -23.29 -1.48
N GLY A 77 -19.06 -22.51 -1.19
CA GLY A 77 -19.97 -22.72 -0.08
C GLY A 77 -20.62 -24.11 -0.08
N LYS A 78 -20.99 -24.64 -1.26
CA LYS A 78 -21.50 -26.02 -1.39
C LYS A 78 -20.44 -27.07 -1.07
N VAL A 79 -19.19 -26.84 -1.45
CA VAL A 79 -18.07 -27.77 -1.25
C VAL A 79 -17.59 -27.75 0.20
N VAL A 80 -17.37 -26.56 0.77
CA VAL A 80 -16.75 -26.39 2.10
C VAL A 80 -17.75 -26.24 3.24
N GLY A 81 -19.03 -25.98 2.95
CA GLY A 81 -20.07 -25.74 3.95
C GLY A 81 -20.38 -26.92 4.88
N ARG A 82 -19.87 -28.12 4.57
CA ARG A 82 -20.02 -29.30 5.43
C ARG A 82 -19.10 -29.29 6.65
N VAL A 83 -18.02 -28.49 6.61
CA VAL A 83 -17.05 -28.41 7.70
C VAL A 83 -16.91 -26.93 8.11
N PRO A 84 -17.51 -26.52 9.23
CA PRO A 84 -17.55 -25.13 9.69
C PRO A 84 -16.20 -24.42 9.63
N VAL A 85 -15.15 -25.06 10.16
CA VAL A 85 -13.79 -24.51 10.17
C VAL A 85 -13.25 -24.26 8.76
N VAL A 86 -13.45 -25.21 7.84
CA VAL A 86 -12.98 -25.08 6.45
C VAL A 86 -13.77 -23.99 5.73
N SER A 87 -15.06 -23.88 6.02
CA SER A 87 -15.93 -22.83 5.49
C SER A 87 -15.47 -21.43 5.93
N THR A 88 -15.16 -21.23 7.22
CA THR A 88 -14.63 -19.97 7.74
C THR A 88 -13.26 -19.63 7.17
N VAL A 89 -12.35 -20.59 7.11
CA VAL A 89 -11.01 -20.39 6.52
C VAL A 89 -11.11 -20.00 5.04
N THR A 90 -12.04 -20.62 4.31
CA THR A 90 -12.26 -20.33 2.88
C THR A 90 -12.82 -18.93 2.67
N GLY A 91 -13.81 -18.49 3.46
CA GLY A 91 -14.31 -17.12 3.42
C GLY A 91 -13.25 -16.08 3.80
N TRP A 92 -12.41 -16.40 4.80
CA TRP A 92 -11.31 -15.55 5.24
C TRP A 92 -10.18 -15.44 4.21
N LEU A 93 -9.89 -16.52 3.48
CA LEU A 93 -8.72 -16.67 2.60
C LEU A 93 -8.57 -15.51 1.61
N PHE A 94 -9.69 -15.04 1.05
CA PHE A 94 -9.69 -13.95 0.06
C PHE A 94 -9.15 -12.63 0.60
N VAL A 95 -9.37 -12.36 1.88
CA VAL A 95 -8.97 -11.12 2.53
C VAL A 95 -7.71 -11.31 3.36
N GLY A 96 -7.65 -12.36 4.18
CA GLY A 96 -6.46 -12.75 4.93
C GLY A 96 -5.27 -13.02 4.03
N GLY A 97 -5.49 -13.63 2.87
CA GLY A 97 -4.47 -13.87 1.84
C GLY A 97 -3.78 -12.60 1.35
N ALA A 98 -4.48 -11.46 1.29
CA ALA A 98 -3.88 -10.18 0.95
C ALA A 98 -2.87 -9.72 2.01
N PHE A 99 -3.21 -9.83 3.28
CA PHE A 99 -2.28 -9.51 4.37
C PHE A 99 -1.08 -10.46 4.39
N ILE A 100 -1.31 -11.76 4.18
CA ILE A 100 -0.22 -12.75 4.07
C ILE A 100 0.69 -12.45 2.87
N ALA A 101 0.14 -12.08 1.71
CA ALA A 101 0.94 -11.74 0.53
C ALA A 101 1.83 -10.51 0.79
N TRP A 102 1.30 -9.48 1.46
CA TRP A 102 2.10 -8.34 1.90
C TRP A 102 3.14 -8.70 2.97
N ALA A 103 2.84 -9.65 3.85
CA ALA A 103 3.81 -10.18 4.81
C ALA A 103 5.00 -10.83 4.10
N VAL A 104 4.73 -11.66 3.09
CA VAL A 104 5.78 -12.30 2.26
C VAL A 104 6.63 -11.24 1.55
N VAL A 105 6.03 -10.20 0.99
CA VAL A 105 6.77 -9.07 0.41
C VAL A 105 7.68 -8.41 1.44
N ALA A 106 7.18 -8.19 2.66
CA ALA A 106 7.91 -7.55 3.72
C ALA A 106 9.09 -8.41 4.23
N PHE A 107 8.89 -9.71 4.47
CA PHE A 107 9.95 -10.63 4.89
C PHE A 107 11.07 -10.76 3.86
N ASN A 108 10.73 -10.67 2.57
CA ASN A 108 11.69 -10.81 1.47
C ASN A 108 12.32 -9.48 1.04
N ARG A 109 12.00 -8.37 1.72
CA ARG A 109 12.48 -7.04 1.36
C ARG A 109 13.94 -6.86 1.78
N GLY A 110 14.83 -7.01 0.81
CA GLY A 110 16.29 -6.89 0.98
C GLY A 110 17.05 -8.20 0.77
N THR A 111 16.35 -9.33 0.72
CA THR A 111 16.93 -10.66 0.48
C THR A 111 16.61 -11.20 -0.92
N ALA A 112 15.43 -10.87 -1.47
CA ALA A 112 15.02 -11.31 -2.79
C ALA A 112 15.67 -10.50 -3.92
N LYS A 113 15.98 -11.18 -5.04
CA LYS A 113 16.41 -10.52 -6.29
C LYS A 113 15.36 -9.50 -6.75
N PRO A 114 15.76 -8.39 -7.41
CA PRO A 114 14.83 -7.33 -7.81
C PRO A 114 13.63 -7.80 -8.65
N GLY A 115 13.85 -8.75 -9.57
CA GLY A 115 12.77 -9.35 -10.37
C GLY A 115 11.77 -10.13 -9.52
N THR A 116 12.24 -10.93 -8.56
CA THR A 116 11.40 -11.67 -7.62
C THR A 116 10.61 -10.73 -6.72
N ALA A 117 11.25 -9.67 -6.19
CA ALA A 117 10.58 -8.69 -5.36
C ALA A 117 9.43 -7.96 -6.09
N ASN A 118 9.61 -7.65 -7.39
CA ASN A 118 8.55 -7.05 -8.20
C ASN A 118 7.40 -8.03 -8.47
N ARG A 119 7.69 -9.31 -8.71
CA ARG A 119 6.66 -10.35 -8.86
C ARG A 119 5.85 -10.53 -7.57
N LEU A 120 6.52 -10.60 -6.42
CA LEU A 120 5.86 -10.69 -5.12
C LEU A 120 4.95 -9.49 -4.84
N LYS A 121 5.40 -8.28 -5.19
CA LYS A 121 4.55 -7.08 -5.12
C LYS A 121 3.34 -7.16 -6.04
N GLY A 122 3.53 -7.66 -7.27
CA GLY A 122 2.44 -7.89 -8.20
C GLY A 122 1.39 -8.84 -7.61
N VAL A 123 1.83 -9.97 -7.05
CA VAL A 123 0.95 -10.92 -6.36
C VAL A 123 0.22 -10.28 -5.19
N ALA A 124 0.92 -9.50 -4.35
CA ALA A 124 0.30 -8.81 -3.22
C ALA A 124 -0.77 -7.80 -3.67
N TRP A 125 -0.53 -7.05 -4.74
CA TRP A 125 -1.52 -6.16 -5.33
C TRP A 125 -2.73 -6.88 -5.91
N VAL A 126 -2.52 -8.02 -6.59
CA VAL A 126 -3.62 -8.85 -7.09
C VAL A 126 -4.48 -9.34 -5.93
N TRP A 127 -3.86 -9.83 -4.85
CA TRP A 127 -4.61 -10.22 -3.66
C TRP A 127 -5.33 -9.06 -2.98
N SER A 128 -4.75 -7.86 -2.94
CA SER A 128 -5.45 -6.66 -2.43
C SER A 128 -6.67 -6.30 -3.27
N ALA A 129 -6.58 -6.42 -4.60
CA ALA A 129 -7.72 -6.20 -5.48
C ALA A 129 -8.83 -7.24 -5.23
N VAL A 130 -8.47 -8.52 -5.10
CA VAL A 130 -9.39 -9.60 -4.72
C VAL A 130 -10.07 -9.29 -3.38
N ALA A 131 -9.30 -8.90 -2.36
CA ALA A 131 -9.84 -8.58 -1.04
C ALA A 131 -10.85 -7.43 -1.07
N VAL A 132 -10.59 -6.37 -1.85
CA VAL A 132 -11.53 -5.26 -2.03
C VAL A 132 -12.82 -5.72 -2.71
N VAL A 133 -12.69 -6.57 -3.73
CA VAL A 133 -13.83 -7.14 -4.44
C VAL A 133 -14.65 -8.10 -3.55
N CYS A 134 -14.02 -8.73 -2.55
CA CYS A 134 -14.68 -9.60 -1.57
C CYS A 134 -15.42 -8.87 -0.47
N VAL A 135 -15.35 -7.54 -0.41
CA VAL A 135 -16.17 -6.78 0.52
C VAL A 135 -17.65 -7.03 0.18
N PRO A 136 -18.45 -7.53 1.14
CA PRO A 136 -19.86 -7.75 0.90
C PRO A 136 -20.59 -6.42 0.67
N THR A 137 -21.34 -6.36 -0.41
CA THR A 137 -22.21 -5.25 -0.80
C THR A 137 -23.68 -5.71 -0.76
N TYR A 138 -24.64 -4.81 -0.99
CA TYR A 138 -26.07 -5.18 -1.07
C TYR A 138 -26.38 -6.31 -2.08
N TYR A 139 -25.54 -6.51 -3.09
CA TYR A 139 -25.68 -7.63 -4.03
C TYR A 139 -25.39 -9.00 -3.38
N ALA A 140 -24.53 -9.00 -2.37
CA ALA A 140 -24.12 -10.19 -1.63
C ALA A 140 -25.27 -10.73 -0.75
N ASP A 141 -26.21 -9.89 -0.32
CA ASP A 141 -27.35 -10.26 0.52
C ASP A 141 -28.32 -11.25 -0.16
N GLY A 142 -28.29 -11.33 -1.49
CA GLY A 142 -29.07 -12.30 -2.28
C GLY A 142 -28.45 -13.69 -2.36
N VAL A 143 -27.22 -13.88 -1.86
CA VAL A 143 -26.46 -15.13 -2.03
C VAL A 143 -26.59 -16.02 -0.79
N SER A 144 -27.15 -17.22 -0.95
CA SER A 144 -27.22 -18.21 0.12
C SER A 144 -25.88 -18.93 0.28
N LEU A 145 -25.15 -18.61 1.34
CA LEU A 145 -23.89 -19.28 1.73
C LEU A 145 -24.00 -19.77 3.18
N PRO A 146 -23.21 -20.80 3.56
CA PRO A 146 -23.11 -21.21 4.95
C PRO A 146 -22.74 -20.04 5.87
N VAL A 147 -23.36 -19.99 7.04
CA VAL A 147 -23.13 -18.95 8.06
C VAL A 147 -21.63 -18.83 8.38
N ASP A 148 -20.92 -19.96 8.54
CA ASP A 148 -19.48 -19.99 8.79
C ASP A 148 -18.64 -19.38 7.65
N PHE A 149 -19.10 -19.49 6.40
CA PHE A 149 -18.46 -18.86 5.24
C PHE A 149 -18.60 -17.34 5.33
N TRP A 150 -19.82 -16.88 5.61
CA TRP A 150 -20.11 -15.46 5.83
C TRP A 150 -19.28 -14.89 6.98
N ALA A 151 -19.08 -15.64 8.07
CA ALA A 151 -18.20 -15.25 9.18
C ALA A 151 -16.80 -14.85 8.71
N GLY A 152 -16.20 -15.70 7.87
CA GLY A 152 -14.87 -15.46 7.32
C GLY A 152 -14.84 -14.28 6.34
N VAL A 153 -15.87 -14.16 5.50
CA VAL A 153 -15.98 -13.05 4.53
C VAL A 153 -16.18 -11.71 5.23
N TYR A 154 -17.08 -11.62 6.21
CA TYR A 154 -17.33 -10.39 6.96
C TYR A 154 -16.14 -10.01 7.84
N SER A 155 -15.54 -10.95 8.57
CA SER A 155 -14.36 -10.63 9.39
C SER A 155 -13.21 -10.14 8.53
N GLY A 156 -13.02 -10.73 7.34
CA GLY A 156 -12.11 -10.23 6.33
C GLY A 156 -12.49 -8.82 5.85
N GLY A 157 -13.68 -8.67 5.28
CA GLY A 157 -14.15 -7.42 4.65
C GLY A 157 -14.12 -6.23 5.60
N TYR A 158 -14.64 -6.38 6.83
CA TYR A 158 -14.52 -5.34 7.86
C TYR A 158 -13.06 -5.10 8.27
N GLY A 159 -12.24 -6.15 8.30
CA GLY A 159 -10.80 -6.06 8.52
C GLY A 159 -10.06 -5.21 7.48
N VAL A 160 -10.48 -5.20 6.22
CA VAL A 160 -9.86 -4.34 5.19
C VAL A 160 -10.10 -2.86 5.49
N PHE A 161 -11.32 -2.49 5.91
CA PHE A 161 -11.63 -1.10 6.30
C PHE A 161 -11.03 -0.72 7.66
N ALA A 162 -10.89 -1.69 8.57
CA ALA A 162 -10.26 -1.47 9.87
C ALA A 162 -8.73 -1.47 9.79
N ALA A 163 -8.12 -1.91 8.68
CA ALA A 163 -6.66 -1.98 8.56
C ALA A 163 -5.96 -0.61 8.64
N PRO A 164 -6.40 0.48 7.96
CA PRO A 164 -5.79 1.79 8.12
C PRO A 164 -5.79 2.33 9.57
N PRO A 165 -6.91 2.32 10.32
CA PRO A 165 -6.89 2.74 11.72
C PRO A 165 -6.10 1.76 12.60
N ALA A 166 -6.18 0.44 12.37
CA ALA A 166 -5.40 -0.53 13.13
C ALA A 166 -3.87 -0.34 12.95
N LEU A 167 -3.42 -0.04 11.73
CA LEU A 167 -2.04 0.31 11.44
C LEU A 167 -1.65 1.64 12.08
N GLY A 168 -2.57 2.62 12.15
CA GLY A 168 -2.38 3.86 12.88
C GLY A 168 -2.18 3.63 14.38
N VAL A 169 -3.01 2.80 15.00
CA VAL A 169 -2.90 2.41 16.42
C VAL A 169 -1.61 1.63 16.67
N ALA A 170 -1.24 0.69 15.80
CA ALA A 170 0.01 -0.06 15.92
C ALA A 170 1.23 0.86 15.79
N ALA A 171 1.20 1.83 14.88
CA ALA A 171 2.25 2.83 14.72
C ALA A 171 2.36 3.75 15.94
N LEU A 172 1.24 4.17 16.52
CA LEU A 172 1.17 4.96 17.76
C LEU A 172 1.70 4.18 18.96
N GLY A 173 1.26 2.92 19.12
CA GLY A 173 1.75 2.03 20.18
C GLY A 173 3.25 1.77 20.05
N TRP A 174 3.74 1.53 18.83
CA TRP A 174 5.18 1.41 18.58
C TRP A 174 5.92 2.70 18.90
N TRP A 175 5.40 3.86 18.51
CA TRP A 175 6.00 5.16 18.81
C TRP A 175 6.09 5.40 20.32
N LEU A 176 5.02 5.09 21.08
CA LEU A 176 5.01 5.19 22.54
C LEU A 176 6.03 4.24 23.18
N VAL A 177 6.04 2.96 22.79
CA VAL A 177 6.94 1.96 23.38
C VAL A 177 8.40 2.23 23.01
N SER A 178 8.68 2.54 21.74
CA SER A 178 10.06 2.79 21.28
C SER A 178 10.59 4.17 21.71
N GLY A 179 9.75 5.20 21.68
CA GLY A 179 10.12 6.58 21.99
C GLY A 179 10.12 6.91 23.48
N VAL A 180 9.10 6.47 24.21
CA VAL A 180 8.89 6.84 25.63
C VAL A 180 9.51 5.80 26.56
N VAL A 181 9.27 4.50 26.32
CA VAL A 181 9.67 3.44 27.24
C VAL A 181 11.10 2.95 26.98
N LEU A 182 11.42 2.60 25.73
CA LEU A 182 12.68 1.94 25.38
C LEU A 182 13.77 2.90 24.84
N LYS A 183 13.44 4.18 24.60
CA LYS A 183 14.30 5.20 23.96
C LYS A 183 15.05 4.70 22.71
N ARG A 184 14.50 3.72 21.98
CA ARG A 184 15.09 3.14 20.78
C ARG A 184 14.72 3.98 19.56
N LYS A 185 15.71 4.64 18.94
CA LYS A 185 15.57 5.39 17.68
C LYS A 185 15.61 4.49 16.43
N GLY A 186 14.87 3.38 16.43
CA GLY A 186 14.85 2.43 15.32
C GLY A 186 13.53 2.47 14.55
N ARG A 187 13.58 2.67 13.22
CA ARG A 187 12.42 2.42 12.36
C ARG A 187 12.07 0.92 12.40
N PRO A 188 10.78 0.54 12.36
CA PRO A 188 10.39 -0.87 12.34
C PRO A 188 11.05 -1.57 11.15
N THR A 189 11.60 -2.76 11.39
CA THR A 189 12.24 -3.55 10.34
C THR A 189 11.17 -4.09 9.39
N ASN A 190 11.56 -4.43 8.15
CA ASN A 190 10.62 -5.06 7.22
C ASN A 190 10.09 -6.40 7.77
N GLN A 191 10.86 -7.10 8.60
CA GLN A 191 10.39 -8.30 9.31
C GLN A 191 9.29 -7.98 10.32
N THR A 192 9.42 -6.87 11.06
CA THR A 192 8.37 -6.41 11.98
C THR A 192 7.07 -6.14 11.23
N VAL A 193 7.14 -5.48 10.07
CA VAL A 193 5.96 -5.25 9.21
C VAL A 193 5.35 -6.57 8.74
N GLY A 194 6.18 -7.54 8.34
CA GLY A 194 5.69 -8.87 7.94
C GLY A 194 4.93 -9.57 9.05
N TRP A 195 5.46 -9.58 10.27
CA TRP A 195 4.79 -10.18 11.42
C TRP A 195 3.49 -9.45 11.81
N ILE A 196 3.43 -8.12 11.69
CA ILE A 196 2.18 -7.37 11.91
C ILE A 196 1.12 -7.82 10.90
N CYS A 197 1.47 -7.97 9.63
CA CYS A 197 0.54 -8.45 8.61
C CYS A 197 0.05 -9.87 8.90
N VAL A 198 0.93 -10.79 9.32
CA VAL A 198 0.55 -12.16 9.72
C VAL A 198 -0.39 -12.12 10.94
N ALA A 199 0.00 -11.40 12.00
CA ALA A 199 -0.80 -11.31 13.22
C ALA A 199 -2.18 -10.71 12.95
N TYR A 200 -2.26 -9.68 12.10
CA TYR A 200 -3.53 -9.10 11.70
C TYR A 200 -4.39 -10.08 10.91
N ALA A 201 -3.80 -10.79 9.93
CA ALA A 201 -4.51 -11.81 9.18
C ALA A 201 -5.08 -12.90 10.11
N THR A 202 -4.26 -13.39 11.05
CA THR A 202 -4.69 -14.39 12.06
C THR A 202 -5.79 -13.83 12.96
N LEU A 203 -5.71 -12.58 13.40
CA LEU A 203 -6.74 -11.93 14.20
C LEU A 203 -8.08 -11.90 13.46
N LEU A 204 -8.09 -11.57 12.17
CA LEU A 204 -9.32 -11.58 11.36
C LEU A 204 -9.91 -12.99 11.23
N LEU A 205 -9.06 -14.03 11.15
CA LEU A 205 -9.53 -15.42 11.12
C LEU A 205 -10.18 -15.81 12.45
N VAL A 206 -9.54 -15.46 13.57
CA VAL A 206 -10.07 -15.71 14.91
C VAL A 206 -11.40 -14.97 15.09
N LEU A 207 -11.45 -13.68 14.76
CA LEU A 207 -12.68 -12.87 14.79
C LEU A 207 -13.80 -13.52 13.98
N GLY A 208 -13.52 -13.99 12.76
CA GLY A 208 -14.51 -14.69 11.93
C GLY A 208 -15.00 -15.98 12.58
N SER A 209 -14.10 -16.75 13.18
CA SER A 209 -14.48 -17.98 13.89
C SER A 209 -15.29 -17.75 15.17
N THR A 210 -15.20 -16.56 15.77
CA THR A 210 -15.91 -16.19 17.01
C THR A 210 -17.19 -15.39 16.80
N LEU A 211 -17.28 -14.58 15.74
CA LEU A 211 -18.38 -13.63 15.49
C LEU A 211 -19.76 -14.27 15.31
N LEU A 212 -19.83 -15.57 14.99
CA LEU A 212 -21.09 -16.31 14.78
C LEU A 212 -21.36 -17.37 15.84
N ARG A 213 -20.57 -17.41 16.92
CA ARG A 213 -20.78 -18.31 18.07
C ARG A 213 -21.36 -17.60 19.30
N VAL A 214 -21.75 -16.34 19.15
CA VAL A 214 -22.38 -15.48 20.17
C VAL A 214 -23.71 -15.00 19.60
#